data_AF-A0A7C9JVU4-F1
#
_entry.id   AF-A0A7C9JVU4-F1
#
_cell.length_a   1.000
_cell.length_b   1.000
_cell.length_c   1.000
_cell.angle_alpha   90.00
_cell.angle_beta   90.00
_cell.angle_gamma   90.00
#
_symmetry.space_group_name_H-M   'P 1'
#
loop_
_entity.id
_entity.type
_entity.pdbx_description
1 polymer ?
#
loop_
_entity_poly.entity_id
_entity_poly.type
_entity_poly.pdbx_seq_one_letter_code
_entity_poly.pdbx_strand_id
1 'polypeptide(L)'
;MKIPKRLEPLLEDGLIDGVVRQLMSGKEAMVFVVRCGDDIRCAKVYKEANKRSFRQAVDYTENRKTKNSRQARAMAKGSKYGREMQEAAWQSAEVDALYRLAAAGVRVPTPYNFHEGVLLMELVADADGNAAPRLNDVSFTEDEALAHHQSLIREVVRMLCAGVIHGDLSEF
;
A
#
# COMPACT_ATOMS: atom_id res chain seq x y z
N MET A 1 -12.86 8.46 18.21
CA MET A 1 -13.56 7.65 17.18
C MET A 1 -13.61 6.20 17.66
N LYS A 2 -14.63 5.40 17.33
CA LYS A 2 -14.58 3.95 17.60
C LYS A 2 -13.51 3.32 16.72
N ILE A 3 -12.58 2.58 17.33
CA ILE A 3 -11.49 1.92 16.61
C ILE A 3 -12.10 0.81 15.73
N PRO A 4 -11.81 0.76 14.42
CA PRO A 4 -12.23 -0.34 13.56
C PRO A 4 -11.65 -1.66 14.07
N LYS A 5 -12.43 -2.75 14.06
CA LYS A 5 -11.99 -4.08 14.54
C LYS A 5 -10.66 -4.56 13.96
N ARG A 6 -10.36 -4.19 12.71
CA ARG A 6 -9.12 -4.55 12.03
C ARG A 6 -7.87 -3.83 12.57
N LEU A 7 -8.03 -2.79 13.38
CA LEU A 7 -6.94 -2.07 14.04
C LEU A 7 -6.83 -2.40 15.54
N GLU A 8 -7.75 -3.20 16.10
CA GLU A 8 -7.69 -3.65 17.49
C GLU A 8 -6.38 -4.41 17.79
N PRO A 9 -5.88 -5.34 16.95
CA PRO A 9 -4.61 -6.02 17.22
C PRO A 9 -3.42 -5.06 17.32
N LEU A 10 -3.37 -4.02 16.48
CA LEU A 10 -2.29 -3.03 16.51
C LEU A 10 -2.32 -2.19 17.80
N LEU A 11 -3.50 -1.98 18.37
CA LEU A 11 -3.64 -1.30 19.66
C LEU A 11 -3.22 -2.20 20.82
N GLU A 12 -3.68 -3.46 20.80
CA GLU A 12 -3.36 -4.47 21.82
C GLU A 12 -1.86 -4.77 21.88
N ASP A 13 -1.20 -4.80 20.72
CA ASP A 13 0.25 -5.02 20.60
C ASP A 13 1.08 -3.73 20.78
N GLY A 14 0.44 -2.59 21.04
CA GLY A 14 1.13 -1.32 21.27
C GLY A 14 1.83 -0.72 20.04
N LEU A 15 1.42 -1.12 18.83
CA LEU A 15 1.93 -0.56 17.56
C LEU A 15 1.31 0.80 17.25
N ILE A 16 0.10 1.05 17.74
CA ILE A 16 -0.61 2.34 17.67
C ILE A 16 -1.26 2.63 19.02
N ASP A 17 -1.48 3.91 19.34
CA ASP A 17 -2.21 4.33 20.56
C ASP A 17 -3.67 4.64 20.27
N GLY A 18 -4.03 4.81 19.00
CA GLY A 18 -5.40 5.08 18.60
C GLY A 18 -5.57 5.56 17.18
N VAL A 19 -6.83 5.69 16.79
CA VAL A 19 -7.25 6.16 15.46
C VAL A 19 -7.73 7.60 15.56
N VAL A 20 -7.09 8.48 14.77
CA VAL A 20 -7.44 9.91 14.69
C VAL A 20 -8.66 10.08 13.80
N ARG A 21 -8.58 9.63 12.55
CA ARG A 21 -9.65 9.72 11.55
C ARG A 21 -9.46 8.70 10.43
N GLN A 22 -10.53 8.41 9.70
CA GLN A 22 -10.43 7.73 8.41
C GLN A 22 -9.94 8.73 7.35
N LEU A 23 -8.93 8.36 6.56
CA LEU A 23 -8.39 9.18 5.49
C LEU A 23 -9.10 8.91 4.16
N MET A 24 -9.14 7.65 3.75
CA MET A 24 -9.72 7.25 2.47
C MET A 24 -10.29 5.82 2.56
N SER A 25 -11.30 5.52 1.74
CA SER A 25 -11.77 4.15 1.52
C SER A 25 -11.75 3.85 0.03
N GLY A 26 -10.89 2.91 -0.37
CA GLY A 26 -10.82 2.40 -1.74
C GLY A 26 -11.55 1.07 -1.89
N LYS A 27 -11.47 0.49 -3.09
CA LYS A 27 -12.04 -0.85 -3.38
C LYS A 27 -11.32 -1.96 -2.61
N GLU A 28 -10.00 -1.84 -2.47
CA GLU A 28 -9.15 -2.92 -1.94
C GLU A 28 -8.66 -2.68 -0.51
N ALA A 29 -8.62 -1.43 -0.07
CA ALA A 29 -8.13 -1.07 1.25
C ALA A 29 -8.86 0.17 1.80
N MET A 30 -8.78 0.35 3.11
CA MET A 30 -9.12 1.59 3.80
C MET A 30 -7.85 2.14 4.44
N VAL A 31 -7.70 3.46 4.46
CA VAL A 31 -6.55 4.13 5.07
C VAL A 31 -7.04 4.98 6.25
N PHE A 32 -6.38 4.83 7.38
CA PHE A 32 -6.67 5.57 8.61
C PHE A 32 -5.44 6.36 9.04
N VAL A 33 -5.66 7.56 9.58
CA VAL A 33 -4.64 8.30 10.31
C VAL A 33 -4.63 7.80 11.75
N VAL A 34 -3.47 7.38 12.23
CA VAL A 34 -3.27 6.77 13.55
C VAL A 34 -2.17 7.49 14.33
N ARG A 35 -2.23 7.41 15.65
CA ARG A 35 -1.19 7.91 16.56
C ARG A 35 -0.25 6.78 16.96
N CYS A 36 1.05 7.04 16.96
CA CYS A 36 2.11 6.14 17.39
C CYS A 36 3.13 6.90 18.24
N GLY A 37 2.94 6.92 19.55
CA GLY A 37 3.61 7.85 20.47
C GLY A 37 3.32 9.30 20.08
N ASP A 38 4.38 10.05 19.83
CA ASP A 38 4.33 11.44 19.37
C ASP A 38 4.15 11.57 17.85
N ASP A 39 4.26 10.46 17.10
CA ASP A 39 4.14 10.45 15.64
C ASP A 39 2.69 10.27 15.18
N ILE A 40 2.42 10.84 14.00
CA ILE A 40 1.20 10.58 13.23
C ILE A 40 1.56 9.77 11.98
N ARG A 41 0.84 8.66 11.77
CA ARG A 41 1.11 7.70 10.70
C ARG A 41 -0.17 7.28 9.97
N CYS A 42 -0.01 6.55 8.87
CA CYS A 42 -1.08 5.93 8.11
C CYS A 42 -1.14 4.41 8.39
N ALA A 43 -2.34 3.90 8.67
CA ALA A 43 -2.62 2.48 8.70
C ALA A 43 -3.49 2.11 7.47
N LYS A 44 -2.88 1.42 6.50
CA LYS A 44 -3.57 0.87 5.32
C LYS A 44 -4.06 -0.53 5.65
N VAL A 45 -5.37 -0.65 5.82
CA VAL A 45 -6.08 -1.89 6.16
C VAL A 45 -6.59 -2.53 4.88
N TYR A 46 -6.05 -3.69 4.53
CA TYR A 46 -6.48 -4.45 3.35
C TYR A 46 -7.82 -5.15 3.57
N LYS A 47 -8.72 -5.09 2.59
CA LYS A 47 -10.01 -5.82 2.63
C LYS A 47 -9.78 -7.29 2.26
N GLU A 48 -10.41 -8.19 3.02
CA GLU A 48 -10.52 -9.63 2.73
C GLU A 48 -11.12 -9.84 1.32
N ALA A 49 -10.67 -10.85 0.56
CA ALA A 49 -11.16 -11.05 -0.81
C ALA A 49 -12.69 -11.19 -0.92
N ASN A 50 -13.35 -11.76 0.09
CA ASN A 50 -14.81 -11.93 0.11
C ASN A 50 -15.58 -10.60 0.21
N LYS A 51 -14.89 -9.49 0.49
CA LYS A 51 -15.45 -8.13 0.63
C LYS A 51 -14.93 -7.16 -0.44
N ARG A 52 -14.15 -7.64 -1.42
CA ARG A 52 -13.69 -6.84 -2.57
C ARG A 52 -14.76 -6.84 -3.65
N SER A 53 -15.13 -5.65 -4.14
CA SER A 53 -16.16 -5.49 -5.18
C SER A 53 -15.60 -5.67 -6.60
N PHE A 54 -14.77 -6.68 -6.86
CA PHE A 54 -14.16 -6.92 -8.18
C PHE A 54 -14.43 -8.35 -8.68
N ARG A 55 -15.03 -8.45 -9.86
CA ARG A 55 -15.57 -9.69 -10.47
C ARG A 55 -14.67 -10.29 -11.55
N GLN A 56 -13.45 -9.79 -11.73
CA GLN A 56 -12.48 -10.27 -12.72
C GLN A 56 -11.05 -10.17 -12.15
N ALA A 57 -10.56 -11.25 -11.53
CA ALA A 57 -9.20 -11.36 -11.00
C ALA A 57 -8.33 -12.35 -11.81
N VAL A 58 -8.77 -12.73 -13.02
CA VAL A 58 -8.19 -13.86 -13.76
C VAL A 58 -6.97 -13.45 -14.59
N ASP A 59 -6.88 -12.21 -15.07
CA ASP A 59 -5.86 -11.85 -16.08
C ASP A 59 -4.48 -11.45 -15.54
N TYR A 60 -4.33 -11.16 -14.24
CA TYR A 60 -3.04 -10.69 -13.68
C TYR A 60 -2.13 -11.81 -13.15
N THR A 61 -2.60 -13.06 -13.16
CA THR A 61 -1.90 -14.19 -12.52
C THR A 61 -1.01 -15.02 -13.44
N GLU A 62 -1.06 -14.82 -14.76
CA GLU A 62 -0.46 -15.78 -15.70
C GLU A 62 1.08 -15.85 -15.67
N ASN A 63 1.78 -14.85 -15.13
CA ASN A 63 3.26 -14.80 -15.17
C ASN A 63 3.97 -14.96 -13.82
N ARG A 64 3.27 -15.23 -12.71
CA ARG A 64 3.90 -15.32 -11.37
C ARG A 64 3.93 -16.75 -10.85
N LYS A 65 4.91 -17.55 -11.32
CA LYS A 65 5.18 -18.90 -10.80
C LYS A 65 5.94 -18.83 -9.47
N THR A 66 5.34 -19.33 -8.39
CA THR A 66 6.03 -19.60 -7.11
C THR A 66 6.95 -20.82 -7.26
N LYS A 67 8.18 -20.77 -6.74
CA LYS A 67 9.18 -21.86 -6.80
C LYS A 67 8.83 -23.11 -5.95
N ASN A 68 7.69 -23.14 -5.26
CA ASN A 68 7.32 -24.22 -4.34
C ASN A 68 6.16 -25.07 -4.89
N SER A 69 6.45 -26.31 -5.30
CA SER A 69 5.55 -27.17 -6.10
C SER A 69 4.26 -27.59 -5.39
N ARG A 70 4.23 -27.55 -4.05
CA ARG A 70 3.06 -27.88 -3.23
C ARG A 70 2.08 -26.70 -3.11
N GLN A 71 2.62 -25.48 -2.99
CA GLN A 71 1.83 -24.23 -2.91
C GLN A 71 1.19 -23.90 -4.27
N ALA A 72 1.92 -24.07 -5.37
CA ALA A 72 1.41 -23.88 -6.72
C ALA A 72 0.16 -24.73 -7.02
N ARG A 73 0.11 -25.98 -6.53
CA ARG A 73 -1.05 -26.87 -6.72
C ARG A 73 -2.27 -26.48 -5.89
N ALA A 74 -2.06 -25.90 -4.70
CA ALA A 74 -3.15 -25.42 -3.86
C ALA A 74 -3.81 -24.16 -4.45
N MET A 75 -3.00 -23.25 -4.99
CA MET A 75 -3.48 -22.07 -5.73
C MET A 75 -4.24 -22.48 -7.01
N ALA A 76 -3.70 -23.43 -7.78
CA ALA A 76 -4.32 -23.91 -9.02
C ALA A 76 -5.68 -24.60 -8.82
N LYS A 77 -5.98 -25.11 -7.62
CA LYS A 77 -7.27 -25.75 -7.30
C LYS A 77 -8.34 -24.80 -6.76
N GLY A 78 -8.03 -23.52 -6.55
CA GLY A 78 -9.00 -22.52 -6.07
C GLY A 78 -9.64 -22.83 -4.71
N SER A 79 -9.00 -23.67 -3.87
CA SER A 79 -9.51 -24.02 -2.55
C SER A 79 -9.54 -22.80 -1.63
N LYS A 80 -10.34 -22.82 -0.55
CA LYS A 80 -10.38 -21.73 0.44
C LYS A 80 -8.97 -21.37 0.94
N TYR A 81 -8.18 -22.40 1.27
CA TYR A 81 -6.77 -22.28 1.64
C TYR A 81 -5.88 -21.75 0.50
N GLY A 82 -6.11 -22.18 -0.75
CA GLY A 82 -5.39 -21.67 -1.92
C GLY A 82 -5.62 -20.18 -2.17
N ARG A 83 -6.85 -19.69 -1.96
CA ARG A 83 -7.20 -18.26 -2.04
C ARG A 83 -6.56 -17.46 -0.90
N GLU A 84 -6.64 -17.95 0.34
CA GLU A 84 -5.98 -17.34 1.50
C GLU A 84 -4.44 -17.24 1.30
N MET A 85 -3.80 -18.26 0.73
CA MET A 85 -2.37 -18.26 0.42
C MET A 85 -1.99 -17.32 -0.73
N GLN A 86 -2.83 -17.22 -1.76
CA GLN A 86 -2.63 -16.29 -2.86
C GLN A 86 -2.80 -14.83 -2.39
N GLU A 87 -3.71 -14.57 -1.45
CA GLU A 87 -3.90 -13.26 -0.82
C GLU A 87 -2.74 -12.86 0.07
N ALA A 88 -2.26 -13.76 0.94
CA ALA A 88 -1.07 -13.51 1.75
C ALA A 88 0.16 -13.21 0.87
N ALA A 89 0.32 -13.93 -0.24
CA ALA A 89 1.39 -13.69 -1.21
C ALA A 89 1.22 -12.37 -1.98
N TRP A 90 -0.01 -11.92 -2.27
CA TRP A 90 -0.27 -10.65 -2.94
C TRP A 90 -0.07 -9.44 -2.02
N GLN A 91 -0.57 -9.51 -0.78
CA GLN A 91 -0.31 -8.49 0.24
C GLN A 91 1.20 -8.38 0.52
N SER A 92 1.89 -9.53 0.59
CA SER A 92 3.36 -9.56 0.64
C SER A 92 3.96 -8.81 -0.53
N ALA A 93 3.50 -9.00 -1.77
CA ALA A 93 4.11 -8.37 -2.94
C ALA A 93 4.04 -6.83 -2.96
N GLU A 94 2.91 -6.22 -2.55
CA GLU A 94 2.82 -4.76 -2.48
C GLU A 94 3.71 -4.21 -1.36
N VAL A 95 3.67 -4.85 -0.19
CA VAL A 95 4.49 -4.48 0.96
C VAL A 95 5.99 -4.63 0.62
N ASP A 96 6.38 -5.76 0.04
CA ASP A 96 7.74 -6.06 -0.41
C ASP A 96 8.22 -5.04 -1.46
N ALA A 97 7.35 -4.66 -2.39
CA ALA A 97 7.65 -3.61 -3.36
C ALA A 97 7.89 -2.27 -2.67
N LEU A 98 7.05 -1.89 -1.71
CA LEU A 98 7.23 -0.63 -0.97
C LEU A 98 8.56 -0.61 -0.19
N TYR A 99 8.88 -1.68 0.54
CA TYR A 99 10.17 -1.80 1.23
C TYR A 99 11.35 -1.75 0.27
N ARG A 100 11.26 -2.44 -0.89
CA ARG A 100 12.31 -2.42 -1.91
C ARG A 100 12.51 -1.03 -2.50
N LEU A 101 11.43 -0.29 -2.77
CA LEU A 101 11.48 1.07 -3.29
C LEU A 101 12.08 2.04 -2.26
N ALA A 102 11.66 1.93 -0.99
CA ALA A 102 12.24 2.71 0.10
C ALA A 102 13.74 2.45 0.27
N ALA A 103 14.15 1.18 0.25
CA ALA A 103 15.57 0.80 0.32
C ALA A 103 16.39 1.29 -0.89
N ALA A 104 15.75 1.47 -2.05
CA ALA A 104 16.36 2.04 -3.25
C ALA A 104 16.38 3.58 -3.26
N GLY A 105 15.88 4.25 -2.21
CA GLY A 105 15.82 5.71 -2.12
C GLY A 105 14.79 6.33 -3.05
N VAL A 106 13.80 5.57 -3.52
CA VAL A 106 12.64 6.12 -4.24
C VAL A 106 11.77 6.87 -3.22
N ARG A 107 11.25 8.03 -3.61
CA ARG A 107 10.31 8.79 -2.77
C ARG A 107 8.96 8.08 -2.68
N VAL A 108 8.83 7.22 -1.69
CA VAL A 108 7.60 6.51 -1.31
C VAL A 108 7.34 6.73 0.19
N PRO A 109 6.10 6.54 0.68
CA PRO A 109 5.84 6.59 2.12
C PRO A 109 6.71 5.57 2.86
N THR A 110 7.41 6.01 3.91
CA THR A 110 8.29 5.13 4.68
C THR A 110 7.47 4.02 5.36
N PRO A 111 7.71 2.72 5.05
CA PRO A 111 7.01 1.63 5.71
C PRO A 111 7.63 1.37 7.10
N TYR A 112 6.78 1.17 8.11
CA TYR A 112 7.21 0.89 9.49
C TYR A 112 6.96 -0.56 9.91
N ASN A 113 5.77 -1.08 9.61
CA ASN A 113 5.39 -2.43 10.01
C ASN A 113 4.26 -2.97 9.13
N PHE A 114 4.19 -4.29 8.96
CA PHE A 114 3.04 -4.97 8.37
C PHE A 114 2.58 -6.06 9.33
N HIS A 115 1.38 -5.92 9.87
CA HIS A 115 0.85 -6.79 10.91
C HIS A 115 -0.65 -7.03 10.70
N GLU A 116 -1.08 -8.29 10.75
CA GLU A 116 -2.50 -8.71 10.64
C GLU A 116 -3.27 -8.10 9.43
N GLY A 117 -2.59 -7.95 8.29
CA GLY A 117 -3.17 -7.37 7.08
C GLY A 117 -3.30 -5.85 7.12
N VAL A 118 -2.53 -5.19 7.99
CA VAL A 118 -2.44 -3.74 8.11
C VAL A 118 -1.00 -3.30 7.87
N LEU A 119 -0.80 -2.43 6.90
CA LEU A 119 0.48 -1.75 6.65
C LEU A 119 0.50 -0.41 7.38
N LEU A 120 1.40 -0.28 8.34
CA LEU A 120 1.72 0.97 9.01
C LEU A 120 2.85 1.68 8.24
N MET A 121 2.60 2.90 7.79
CA MET A 121 3.53 3.68 6.97
C MET A 121 3.41 5.18 7.29
N GLU A 122 4.36 5.95 6.80
CA GLU A 122 4.37 7.42 6.88
C GLU A 122 3.06 8.04 6.39
N LEU A 123 2.59 9.06 7.10
CA LEU A 123 1.61 10.00 6.57
C LEU A 123 2.35 11.04 5.74
N VAL A 124 2.21 10.98 4.41
CA VAL A 124 2.70 12.05 3.54
C VAL A 124 1.82 13.27 3.77
N ALA A 125 2.41 14.32 4.33
CA ALA A 125 1.70 15.50 4.77
C ALA A 125 2.12 16.77 4.01
N ASP A 126 1.23 17.73 3.93
CA ASP A 126 1.54 19.10 3.50
C ASP A 126 2.20 19.91 4.63
N ALA A 127 2.48 21.18 4.37
CA ALA A 127 3.13 22.08 5.32
C ALA A 127 2.31 22.33 6.60
N ASP A 128 1.00 22.12 6.54
CA ASP A 128 0.07 22.29 7.68
C ASP A 128 -0.15 20.98 8.45
N GLY A 129 0.52 19.89 8.03
CA GLY A 129 0.38 18.56 8.64
C GLY A 129 -0.89 17.80 8.20
N ASN A 130 -1.62 18.31 7.20
CA ASN A 130 -2.73 17.58 6.61
C ASN A 130 -2.23 16.55 5.60
N ALA A 131 -3.04 15.55 5.28
CA ALA A 131 -2.66 14.58 4.26
C ALA A 131 -2.45 15.30 2.92
N ALA A 132 -1.31 15.05 2.27
CA ALA A 132 -0.97 15.71 1.02
C ALA A 132 -2.05 15.45 -0.06
N PRO A 133 -2.40 16.46 -0.87
CA PRO A 133 -3.35 16.29 -1.97
C PRO A 133 -2.76 15.38 -3.05
N ARG A 134 -3.64 14.77 -3.85
CA ARG A 134 -3.21 14.05 -5.06
C ARG A 134 -2.73 15.03 -6.12
N LEU A 135 -1.94 14.53 -7.07
CA LEU A 135 -1.39 15.37 -8.13
C LEU A 135 -2.49 16.02 -8.98
N ASN A 136 -3.59 15.31 -9.24
CA ASN A 136 -4.74 15.82 -9.98
C ASN A 136 -5.58 16.87 -9.24
N ASP A 137 -5.42 16.99 -7.93
CA ASP A 137 -6.13 17.94 -7.07
C ASP A 137 -5.33 19.27 -6.93
N VAL A 138 -4.15 19.37 -7.59
CA VAL A 138 -3.24 20.52 -7.52
C VAL A 138 -3.09 21.19 -8.88
N SER A 139 -3.01 22.53 -8.88
CA SER A 139 -2.69 23.32 -10.07
C SER A 139 -1.24 23.76 -10.03
N PHE A 140 -0.56 23.67 -11.18
CA PHE A 140 0.84 24.06 -11.33
C PHE A 140 0.96 25.18 -12.36
N THR A 141 1.90 26.09 -12.12
CA THR A 141 2.49 26.90 -13.19
C THR A 141 3.28 26.01 -14.15
N GLU A 142 3.61 26.53 -15.33
CA GLU A 142 4.41 25.79 -16.33
C GLU A 142 5.77 25.36 -15.75
N ASP A 143 6.46 26.28 -15.06
CA ASP A 143 7.78 26.01 -14.48
C ASP A 143 7.73 24.93 -13.38
N GLU A 144 6.71 24.97 -12.52
CA GLU A 144 6.49 23.94 -11.48
C GLU A 144 6.20 22.58 -12.11
N ALA A 145 5.33 22.54 -13.13
CA ALA A 145 4.98 21.30 -13.83
C ALA A 145 6.22 20.66 -14.47
N LEU A 146 7.09 21.46 -15.10
CA LEU A 146 8.36 20.98 -15.68
C LEU A 146 9.30 20.43 -14.60
N ALA A 147 9.42 21.10 -13.45
CA ALA A 147 10.25 20.64 -12.34
C ALA A 147 9.74 19.33 -11.71
N HIS A 148 8.43 19.22 -11.51
CA HIS A 148 7.79 18.00 -11.01
C HIS A 148 7.90 16.84 -12.00
N HIS A 149 7.71 17.09 -13.29
CA HIS A 149 7.89 16.09 -14.34
C HIS A 149 9.33 15.54 -14.33
N GLN A 150 10.35 16.41 -14.31
CA GLN A 150 11.75 15.98 -14.23
C GLN A 150 12.01 15.13 -12.98
N SER A 151 11.43 15.52 -11.85
CA SER A 151 11.56 14.78 -10.59
C SER A 151 10.88 13.40 -10.68
N LEU A 152 9.69 13.32 -11.26
CA LEU A 152 8.96 12.06 -11.46
C LEU A 152 9.74 11.09 -12.35
N ILE A 153 10.30 11.57 -13.46
CA ILE A 153 11.12 10.74 -14.35
C ILE A 153 12.34 10.17 -13.60
N ARG A 154 12.98 10.94 -12.72
CA ARG A 154 14.08 10.43 -11.89
C ARG A 154 13.61 9.32 -10.94
N GLU A 155 12.44 9.45 -10.33
CA GLU A 155 11.88 8.37 -9.50
C GLU A 155 11.57 7.12 -10.33
N VAL A 156 10.99 7.26 -11.53
CA VAL A 156 10.73 6.13 -12.45
C VAL A 156 12.02 5.40 -12.79
N VAL A 157 13.09 6.12 -13.13
CA VAL A 157 14.41 5.51 -13.39
C VAL A 157 14.91 4.76 -12.17
N ARG A 158 14.79 5.31 -10.95
CA ARG A 158 15.17 4.61 -9.72
C ARG A 158 14.35 3.34 -9.49
N MET A 159 13.04 3.37 -9.73
CA MET A 159 12.19 2.17 -9.66
C MET A 159 12.71 1.07 -10.61
N LEU A 160 13.02 1.45 -11.86
CA LEU A 160 13.56 0.53 -12.86
C LEU A 160 14.94 -0.04 -12.47
N CYS A 161 15.84 0.80 -11.97
CA CYS A 161 17.13 0.37 -11.43
C CYS A 161 16.96 -0.57 -10.23
N ALA A 162 15.94 -0.34 -9.41
CA ALA A 162 15.57 -1.23 -8.33
C ALA A 162 14.91 -2.52 -8.84
N GLY A 163 14.63 -2.67 -10.15
CA GLY A 163 13.99 -3.85 -10.75
C GLY A 163 12.49 -3.94 -10.50
N VAL A 164 11.82 -2.78 -10.37
CA VAL A 164 10.38 -2.64 -10.15
C VAL A 164 9.77 -1.76 -11.23
N ILE A 165 8.62 -2.16 -11.76
CA ILE A 165 7.77 -1.33 -12.61
C ILE A 165 6.47 -1.12 -11.84
N HIS A 166 6.03 0.13 -11.67
CA HIS A 166 4.82 0.44 -10.89
C HIS A 166 3.57 -0.19 -11.51
N GLY A 167 3.45 -0.16 -12.85
CA GLY A 167 2.34 -0.76 -13.59
C GLY A 167 1.02 0.02 -13.55
N ASP A 168 0.92 1.07 -12.75
CA ASP A 168 -0.28 1.91 -12.56
C ASP A 168 0.09 3.34 -12.10
N LEU A 169 1.24 3.85 -12.55
CA LEU A 169 1.69 5.19 -12.17
C LEU A 169 0.89 6.25 -12.95
N SER A 170 0.12 7.05 -12.23
CA SER A 170 -0.76 8.09 -12.77
C SER A 170 -0.86 9.28 -11.80
N GLU A 171 -1.73 10.24 -12.10
CA GLU A 171 -2.02 11.42 -11.27
C GLU A 171 -2.89 11.15 -10.03
N PHE A 172 -3.34 9.90 -9.83
CA PHE A 172 -4.31 9.48 -8.80
C PHE A 172 -3.69 8.91 -7.52
#